data_AF-A0A4Q3FKU4-F1
#
_entry.id   AF-A0A4Q3FKU4-F1
#
_cell.length_a   1.000
_cell.length_b   1.000
_cell.length_c   1.000
_cell.angle_alpha   90.00
_cell.angle_beta   90.00
_cell.angle_gamma   90.00
#
_symmetry.space_group_name_H-M   'P 1'
#
loop_
_entity.id
_entity.type
_entity.pdbx_description
1 polymer ?
#
loop_
_entity_poly.entity_id
_entity_poly.type
_entity_poly.pdbx_seq_one_letter_code
_entity_poly.pdbx_strand_id
1 'polypeptide(L)'
;LYSADTFNENTPPTNDSLFLNDVSKKVYQSMAAADPSAKWIMQGWLFLYEAKFWQPKQIKALLNAVPDDKMIILDLFSENKPVWNRTEAYYGKSWIWCMLHNFGGNVNMYGRMNTVAHTPAETLHDPLAKNLSGIGLTPEAIEQNPVMYELLLDNIWRDQPINLPVWLNDYALRRYGKKNQQAEQAWQVLSKTVYEGAIVSGGPESIITGRPTFKPTTVWTNTKKAYHPKDLLPAWDNLTTASNELKSSEGYQYDLVDVTRQVMTNYADTLQQNFAAAYAKNDYAAFNANATKFLSVIDDLNTLLASHKDFLLGKWLGDARRMGYTTDEKDLYEKNARNLITLWGDKNSPLHDYACKQWAGMLSNFYKPRWQQFFSYVNLQIQNKQPVDEKAFGEQIKDWEWNWVNEHTTFPAQPIGNPVLLAKSMYAKYRSIIEDLP
;
A
#
# COMPACT_ATOMS: atom_id res chain seq x y z
N LEU A 1 -5.30 4.07 29.15
CA LEU A 1 -4.24 4.03 28.12
C LEU A 1 -4.35 5.32 27.31
N TYR A 2 -3.25 6.02 27.06
CA TYR A 2 -3.21 7.31 26.36
C TYR A 2 -2.11 7.29 25.32
N SER A 3 -2.29 7.95 24.17
CA SER A 3 -1.29 8.05 23.12
C SER A 3 -0.82 9.49 22.93
N ALA A 4 0.48 9.68 22.75
CA ALA A 4 1.10 10.95 22.38
C ALA A 4 2.48 10.70 21.77
N ASP A 5 2.85 11.42 20.72
CA ASP A 5 4.12 11.23 20.02
C ASP A 5 4.72 12.59 19.62
N THR A 6 5.68 13.10 20.42
CA THR A 6 6.21 14.47 20.27
C THR A 6 7.10 14.65 19.04
N PHE A 7 7.80 13.60 18.63
CA PHE A 7 8.87 13.66 17.62
C PHE A 7 8.66 12.64 16.49
N ASN A 8 7.40 12.28 16.20
CA ASN A 8 7.10 11.45 15.05
C ASN A 8 7.50 12.21 13.77
N GLU A 9 8.43 11.63 13.00
CA GLU A 9 9.00 12.21 11.77
C GLU A 9 9.59 13.62 11.90
N ASN A 10 9.94 14.03 13.12
CA ASN A 10 10.55 15.32 13.40
C ASN A 10 11.83 15.12 14.21
N THR A 11 12.92 15.75 13.76
CA THR A 11 14.18 15.73 14.51
C THR A 11 14.06 16.68 15.72
N PRO A 12 14.31 16.20 16.96
CA PRO A 12 14.34 17.09 18.12
C PRO A 12 15.40 18.20 17.95
N PRO A 13 15.18 19.38 18.56
CA PRO A 13 16.07 20.54 18.37
C PRO A 13 17.48 20.35 18.95
N THR A 14 17.68 19.33 19.78
CA THR A 14 18.96 18.99 20.40
C THR A 14 19.03 17.49 20.69
N ASN A 15 20.24 16.91 20.63
CA ASN A 15 20.51 15.53 21.03
C ASN A 15 20.87 15.39 22.53
N ASP A 16 20.72 16.47 23.31
CA ASP A 16 20.93 16.47 24.75
C ASP A 16 19.95 15.53 25.46
N SER A 17 20.51 14.59 26.21
CA SER A 17 19.74 13.59 26.96
C SER A 17 18.89 14.20 28.06
N LEU A 18 19.33 15.27 28.71
CA LEU A 18 18.52 15.93 29.75
C LEU A 18 17.27 16.56 29.13
N PHE A 19 17.41 17.23 28.00
CA PHE A 19 16.29 17.79 27.26
C PHE A 19 15.26 16.71 26.86
N LEU A 20 15.72 15.62 26.23
CA LEU A 20 14.82 14.53 25.80
C LEU A 20 14.11 13.86 26.99
N ASN A 21 14.84 13.67 28.09
CA ASN A 21 14.28 13.14 29.34
C ASN A 21 13.19 14.07 29.89
N ASP A 22 13.48 15.37 30.02
CA ASP A 22 12.55 16.34 30.58
C ASP A 22 11.28 16.51 29.72
N VAL A 23 11.38 16.42 28.39
CA VAL A 23 10.21 16.44 27.51
C VAL A 23 9.30 15.24 27.79
N SER A 24 9.87 14.03 27.75
CA SER A 24 9.12 12.78 28.00
C SER A 24 8.50 12.75 29.40
N LYS A 25 9.27 13.18 30.41
CA LYS A 25 8.80 13.30 31.80
C LYS A 25 7.60 14.24 31.90
N LYS A 26 7.65 15.41 31.28
CA LYS A 26 6.54 16.38 31.30
C LYS A 26 5.28 15.83 30.63
N VAL A 27 5.42 15.21 29.46
CA VAL A 27 4.29 14.57 28.76
C VAL A 27 3.59 13.56 29.67
N TYR A 28 4.36 12.65 30.28
CA TYR A 28 3.79 11.65 31.16
C TYR A 28 3.21 12.24 32.45
N GLN A 29 3.88 13.21 33.08
CA GLN A 29 3.37 13.89 34.27
C GLN A 29 2.02 14.58 34.01
N SER A 30 1.82 15.17 32.83
CA SER A 30 0.52 15.73 32.45
C SER A 30 -0.58 14.67 32.35
N MET A 31 -0.28 13.49 31.78
CA MET A 31 -1.22 12.36 31.78
C MET A 31 -1.53 11.89 33.20
N ALA A 32 -0.49 11.66 34.01
CA ALA A 32 -0.61 11.14 35.37
C ALA A 32 -1.31 12.10 36.34
N ALA A 33 -1.21 13.41 36.11
CA ALA A 33 -1.92 14.43 36.88
C ALA A 33 -3.44 14.37 36.67
N ALA A 34 -3.89 13.98 35.47
CA ALA A 34 -5.31 13.81 35.16
C ALA A 34 -5.81 12.39 35.51
N ASP A 35 -4.99 11.37 35.29
CA ASP A 35 -5.26 9.97 35.62
C ASP A 35 -4.01 9.30 36.22
N PRO A 36 -3.93 9.09 37.55
CA PRO A 36 -2.79 8.42 38.20
C PRO A 36 -2.54 6.98 37.71
N SER A 37 -3.54 6.34 37.08
CA SER A 37 -3.42 5.01 36.48
C SER A 37 -2.95 5.03 35.01
N ALA A 38 -2.71 6.22 34.45
CA ALA A 38 -2.33 6.41 33.06
C ALA A 38 -1.15 5.53 32.65
N LYS A 39 -1.29 4.92 31.48
CA LYS A 39 -0.22 4.23 30.75
C LYS A 39 -0.11 4.87 29.39
N TRP A 40 1.10 5.32 29.04
CA TRP A 40 1.40 5.96 27.78
C TRP A 40 1.76 4.91 26.72
N ILE A 41 0.96 4.81 25.66
CA ILE A 41 1.28 4.08 24.45
C ILE A 41 2.03 5.02 23.50
N MET A 42 3.25 4.67 23.11
CA MET A 42 4.10 5.48 22.22
C MET A 42 4.50 4.68 20.99
N GLN A 43 4.50 5.32 19.82
CA GLN A 43 4.98 4.71 18.59
C GLN A 43 6.50 4.67 18.56
N GLY A 44 7.07 3.51 18.24
CA GLY A 44 8.51 3.32 18.06
C GLY A 44 9.05 3.81 16.71
N TRP A 45 8.19 4.32 15.82
CA TRP A 45 8.55 4.73 14.44
C TRP A 45 9.71 5.73 14.39
N LEU A 46 9.72 6.72 15.28
CA LEU A 46 10.76 7.75 15.34
C LEU A 46 12.17 7.15 15.48
N PHE A 47 12.32 6.03 16.22
CA PHE A 47 13.60 5.35 16.38
C PHE A 47 14.09 4.68 15.09
N LEU A 48 13.16 4.32 14.20
CA LEU A 48 13.46 3.77 12.88
C LEU A 48 13.69 4.89 11.85
N TYR A 49 12.73 5.82 11.74
CA TYR A 49 12.72 6.87 10.73
C TYR A 49 13.93 7.81 10.86
N GLU A 50 14.22 8.28 12.08
CA GLU A 50 15.39 9.12 12.37
C GLU A 50 16.49 8.35 13.12
N ALA A 51 16.81 7.14 12.65
CA ALA A 51 17.80 6.26 13.29
C ALA A 51 19.20 6.87 13.45
N LYS A 52 19.54 7.91 12.67
CA LYS A 52 20.80 8.67 12.84
C LYS A 52 20.78 9.53 14.10
N PHE A 53 19.64 10.16 14.41
CA PHE A 53 19.48 10.95 15.63
C PHE A 53 19.27 10.04 16.86
N TRP A 54 18.39 9.05 16.73
CA TRP A 54 17.98 8.18 17.84
C TRP A 54 18.98 7.06 18.11
N GLN A 55 20.14 7.44 18.64
CA GLN A 55 21.16 6.50 19.14
C GLN A 55 20.78 5.98 20.54
N PRO A 56 21.42 4.89 21.03
CA PRO A 56 21.06 4.27 22.31
C PRO A 56 20.96 5.24 23.50
N LYS A 57 21.84 6.25 23.56
CA LYS A 57 21.82 7.28 24.62
C LYS A 57 20.53 8.12 24.58
N GLN A 58 20.13 8.58 23.39
CA GLN A 58 18.92 9.41 23.18
C GLN A 58 17.65 8.60 23.43
N ILE A 59 17.60 7.35 22.95
CA ILE A 59 16.46 6.46 23.21
C ILE A 59 16.32 6.19 24.71
N LYS A 60 17.40 5.80 25.40
CA LYS A 60 17.40 5.59 26.87
C LYS A 60 16.93 6.84 27.61
N ALA A 61 17.41 8.03 27.20
CA ALA A 61 17.03 9.29 27.83
C ALA A 61 15.53 9.58 27.72
N LEU A 62 14.95 9.38 26.53
CA LEU A 62 13.51 9.56 26.30
C LEU A 62 12.68 8.55 27.08
N LEU A 63 13.04 7.27 27.05
CA LEU A 63 12.22 6.19 27.63
C LEU A 63 12.32 6.12 29.16
N ASN A 64 13.51 6.29 29.74
CA ASN A 64 13.72 6.17 31.19
C ASN A 64 13.11 7.33 31.99
N ALA A 65 12.62 8.38 31.32
CA ALA A 65 11.91 9.49 31.94
C ALA A 65 10.54 9.10 32.53
N VAL A 66 10.00 7.96 32.06
CA VAL A 66 8.69 7.42 32.47
C VAL A 66 8.94 6.11 33.23
N PRO A 67 8.17 5.75 34.26
CA PRO A 67 8.30 4.43 34.90
C PRO A 67 8.02 3.27 33.93
N ASP A 68 8.63 2.10 34.15
CA ASP A 68 8.54 0.95 33.24
C ASP A 68 7.13 0.39 33.07
N ASP A 69 6.33 0.39 34.16
CA ASP A 69 4.95 -0.07 34.18
C ASP A 69 3.94 0.94 33.61
N LYS A 70 4.43 2.12 33.23
CA LYS A 70 3.62 3.28 32.79
C LYS A 70 3.79 3.63 31.32
N MET A 71 4.57 2.85 30.57
CA MET A 71 4.78 3.04 29.14
C MET A 71 4.74 1.72 28.37
N ILE A 72 4.09 1.73 27.21
CA ILE A 72 4.05 0.63 26.26
C ILE A 72 4.55 1.16 24.91
N ILE A 73 5.54 0.49 24.32
CA ILE A 73 6.07 0.85 23.00
C ILE A 73 5.42 -0.01 21.92
N LEU A 74 4.91 0.63 20.87
CA LEU A 74 4.53 -0.07 19.65
C LEU A 74 5.78 -0.17 18.76
N ASP A 75 6.36 -1.37 18.60
CA ASP A 75 7.43 -1.58 17.62
C ASP A 75 6.81 -1.64 16.23
N LEU A 76 6.59 -0.45 15.68
CA LEU A 76 5.54 -0.18 14.70
C LEU A 76 5.65 -0.98 13.39
N PHE A 77 6.86 -1.42 13.02
CA PHE A 77 7.18 -2.07 11.75
C PHE A 77 8.02 -3.34 11.94
N SER A 78 7.64 -4.17 12.91
CA SER A 78 8.42 -5.31 13.38
C SER A 78 8.58 -6.41 12.35
N GLU A 79 7.64 -6.57 11.41
CA GLU A 79 7.72 -7.56 10.35
C GLU A 79 8.81 -7.24 9.31
N ASN A 80 9.33 -6.02 9.31
CA ASN A 80 10.31 -5.57 8.32
C ASN A 80 11.58 -5.01 8.94
N LYS A 81 11.43 -4.08 9.87
CA LYS A 81 12.54 -3.35 10.49
C LYS A 81 12.31 -3.25 12.00
N PRO A 82 12.35 -4.38 12.73
CA PRO A 82 12.16 -4.37 14.17
C PRO A 82 13.21 -3.48 14.85
N VAL A 83 12.79 -2.73 15.85
CA VAL A 83 13.65 -1.85 16.64
C VAL A 83 13.98 -2.47 18.00
N TRP A 84 13.11 -3.33 18.54
CA TRP A 84 13.30 -4.01 19.83
C TRP A 84 14.67 -4.69 19.95
N ASN A 85 15.16 -5.28 18.86
CA ASN A 85 16.40 -6.06 18.80
C ASN A 85 17.69 -5.22 18.92
N ARG A 86 17.59 -3.90 18.79
CA ARG A 86 18.72 -2.96 18.95
C ARG A 86 18.53 -1.96 20.09
N THR A 87 17.45 -2.09 20.85
CA THR A 87 17.13 -1.26 22.02
C THR A 87 17.07 -2.06 23.31
N GLU A 88 17.69 -3.24 23.33
CA GLU A 88 17.64 -4.18 24.47
C GLU A 88 16.18 -4.46 24.90
N ALA A 89 15.26 -4.60 23.93
CA ALA A 89 13.81 -4.65 24.10
C ALA A 89 13.27 -3.44 24.91
N TYR A 90 13.59 -2.24 24.42
CA TYR A 90 13.16 -0.95 24.96
C TYR A 90 13.49 -0.72 26.43
N TYR A 91 14.66 -1.19 26.86
CA TYR A 91 15.27 -0.86 28.16
C TYR A 91 14.35 -1.04 29.38
N GLY A 92 13.47 -2.05 29.35
CA GLY A 92 12.56 -2.37 30.45
C GLY A 92 11.09 -1.99 30.19
N LYS A 93 10.80 -1.20 29.15
CA LYS A 93 9.40 -0.91 28.78
C LYS A 93 8.71 -2.16 28.27
N SER A 94 7.41 -2.27 28.56
CA SER A 94 6.55 -3.20 27.84
C SER A 94 6.47 -2.79 26.37
N TRP A 95 6.37 -3.74 25.46
CA TRP A 95 6.28 -3.42 24.03
C TRP A 95 5.45 -4.44 23.25
N ILE A 96 4.92 -4.00 22.13
CA ILE A 96 4.04 -4.77 21.24
C ILE A 96 4.73 -4.91 19.89
N TRP A 97 4.84 -6.15 19.40
CA TRP A 97 5.31 -6.45 18.05
C TRP A 97 4.20 -6.06 17.06
N CYS A 98 4.44 -5.10 16.18
CA CYS A 98 3.41 -4.63 15.24
C CYS A 98 3.75 -4.96 13.80
N MET A 99 2.73 -5.31 13.03
CA MET A 99 2.78 -5.36 11.57
C MET A 99 2.22 -4.07 10.98
N LEU A 100 3.08 -3.26 10.36
CA LEU A 100 2.69 -2.05 9.65
C LEU A 100 2.06 -2.42 8.31
N HIS A 101 2.78 -3.22 7.52
CA HIS A 101 2.37 -3.80 6.24
C HIS A 101 2.01 -2.79 5.14
N ASN A 102 1.02 -1.93 5.33
CA ASN A 102 0.50 -1.00 4.33
C ASN A 102 0.85 0.46 4.64
N PHE A 103 1.30 1.17 3.60
CA PHE A 103 1.59 2.60 3.61
C PHE A 103 0.69 3.29 2.60
N GLY A 104 0.17 4.48 2.94
CA GLY A 104 -0.69 5.31 2.10
C GLY A 104 -2.07 4.73 1.77
N GLY A 105 -2.41 3.52 2.24
CA GLY A 105 -3.54 2.79 1.69
C GLY A 105 -3.33 2.38 0.24
N ASN A 106 -2.08 2.20 -0.19
CA ASN A 106 -1.77 1.86 -1.57
C ASN A 106 -2.36 0.48 -1.92
N VAL A 107 -2.97 0.39 -3.10
CA VAL A 107 -3.63 -0.84 -3.58
C VAL A 107 -2.62 -1.63 -4.40
N ASN A 108 -2.02 -2.63 -3.78
CA ASN A 108 -1.14 -3.61 -4.40
C ASN A 108 -1.28 -4.96 -3.67
N MET A 109 -0.84 -6.06 -4.29
CA MET A 109 -0.68 -7.32 -3.59
C MET A 109 0.74 -7.41 -3.03
N TYR A 110 0.87 -7.44 -1.71
CA TYR A 110 2.14 -7.46 -1.01
C TYR A 110 2.01 -8.06 0.37
N GLY A 111 3.08 -8.68 0.85
CA GLY A 111 3.26 -9.03 2.25
C GLY A 111 4.53 -9.83 2.45
N ARG A 112 4.97 -9.97 3.70
CA ARG A 112 6.06 -10.86 4.09
C ARG A 112 5.48 -12.04 4.86
N MET A 113 4.72 -12.85 4.15
CA MET A 113 3.87 -13.88 4.75
C MET A 113 4.67 -14.89 5.56
N ASN A 114 5.84 -15.32 5.06
CA ASN A 114 6.73 -16.20 5.81
C ASN A 114 7.18 -15.57 7.12
N THR A 115 7.55 -14.29 7.12
CA THR A 115 7.93 -13.57 8.32
C THR A 115 6.76 -13.50 9.31
N VAL A 116 5.58 -13.07 8.87
CA VAL A 116 4.39 -12.93 9.73
C VAL A 116 3.91 -14.27 10.31
N ALA A 117 4.11 -15.37 9.59
CA ALA A 117 3.76 -16.71 10.08
C ALA A 117 4.69 -17.24 11.18
N HIS A 118 5.93 -16.78 11.24
CA HIS A 118 6.97 -17.35 12.12
C HIS A 118 7.40 -16.39 13.22
N THR A 119 7.73 -15.14 12.87
CA THR A 119 8.41 -14.24 13.78
C THR A 119 7.61 -13.85 15.03
N PRO A 120 6.27 -13.74 15.03
CA PRO A 120 5.55 -13.49 16.29
C PRO A 120 5.80 -14.59 17.34
N ALA A 121 5.69 -15.86 16.95
CA ALA A 121 5.95 -17.00 17.84
C ALA A 121 7.43 -17.11 18.21
N GLU A 122 8.35 -16.93 17.24
CA GLU A 122 9.79 -16.93 17.52
C GLU A 122 10.19 -15.81 18.49
N THR A 123 9.63 -14.61 18.33
CA THR A 123 9.90 -13.47 19.22
C THR A 123 9.35 -13.72 20.63
N LEU A 124 8.19 -14.39 20.75
CA LEU A 124 7.63 -14.79 22.05
C LEU A 124 8.57 -15.70 22.85
N HIS A 125 9.32 -16.57 22.17
CA HIS A 125 10.28 -17.48 22.79
C HIS A 125 11.71 -16.95 22.84
N ASP A 126 11.98 -15.76 22.29
CA ASP A 126 13.31 -15.14 22.35
C ASP A 126 13.54 -14.53 23.75
N PRO A 127 14.52 -15.01 24.54
CA PRO A 127 14.81 -14.43 25.84
C PRO A 127 15.25 -12.95 25.77
N LEU A 128 15.72 -12.48 24.61
CA LEU A 128 16.08 -11.08 24.38
C LEU A 128 14.86 -10.18 24.13
N ALA A 129 13.68 -10.75 23.86
CA ALA A 129 12.43 -10.00 23.69
C ALA A 129 11.89 -9.42 25.01
N LYS A 130 12.31 -9.97 26.16
CA LYS A 130 12.00 -9.46 27.52
C LYS A 130 10.50 -9.19 27.73
N ASN A 131 10.12 -7.92 27.86
CA ASN A 131 8.78 -7.46 28.21
C ASN A 131 7.86 -7.33 26.98
N LEU A 132 7.97 -8.27 26.03
CA LEU A 132 7.00 -8.40 24.94
C LEU A 132 5.63 -8.69 25.57
N SER A 133 4.66 -7.82 25.30
CA SER A 133 3.33 -7.86 25.94
C SER A 133 2.19 -8.10 24.96
N GLY A 134 2.47 -8.23 23.66
CA GLY A 134 1.47 -8.59 22.67
C GLY A 134 1.93 -8.40 21.23
N ILE A 135 1.00 -8.64 20.32
CA ILE A 135 1.14 -8.38 18.88
C ILE A 135 0.05 -7.41 18.42
N GLY A 136 0.28 -6.67 17.33
CA GLY A 136 -0.66 -5.65 16.87
C GLY A 136 -0.62 -5.37 15.37
N LEU A 137 -1.70 -4.79 14.86
CA LEU A 137 -1.81 -4.25 13.51
C LEU A 137 -1.68 -2.74 13.55
N THR A 138 -0.78 -2.19 12.74
CA THR A 138 -0.56 -0.74 12.62
C THR A 138 -0.68 -0.19 11.19
N PRO A 139 -1.44 -0.80 10.26
CA PRO A 139 -1.46 -0.33 8.87
C PRO A 139 -2.00 1.08 8.73
N GLU A 140 -1.46 1.84 7.77
CA GLU A 140 -1.98 3.18 7.46
C GLU A 140 -3.39 3.12 6.86
N ALA A 141 -3.75 2.02 6.18
CA ALA A 141 -5.12 1.71 5.78
C ALA A 141 -5.39 0.19 5.69
N ILE A 142 -6.67 -0.20 5.76
CA ILE A 142 -7.10 -1.59 6.07
C ILE A 142 -7.85 -2.30 4.93
N GLU A 143 -8.04 -1.66 3.78
CA GLU A 143 -8.95 -2.11 2.71
C GLU A 143 -8.32 -3.11 1.71
N GLN A 144 -7.14 -3.65 2.01
CA GLN A 144 -6.36 -4.50 1.09
C GLN A 144 -5.66 -5.68 1.80
N ASN A 145 -5.29 -6.71 1.04
CA ASN A 145 -4.56 -7.90 1.51
C ASN A 145 -5.12 -8.53 2.82
N PRO A 146 -6.41 -8.89 2.88
CA PRO A 146 -7.02 -9.43 4.10
C PRO A 146 -6.30 -10.68 4.64
N VAL A 147 -5.66 -11.47 3.78
CA VAL A 147 -4.87 -12.65 4.16
C VAL A 147 -3.73 -12.31 5.13
N MET A 148 -3.07 -11.17 4.98
CA MET A 148 -1.95 -10.77 5.84
C MET A 148 -2.44 -10.40 7.24
N TYR A 149 -3.59 -9.75 7.32
CA TYR A 149 -4.22 -9.38 8.58
C TYR A 149 -4.78 -10.58 9.32
N GLU A 150 -5.47 -11.49 8.62
CA GLU A 150 -5.93 -12.76 9.22
C GLU A 150 -4.74 -13.58 9.72
N LEU A 151 -3.66 -13.69 8.94
CA LEU A 151 -2.46 -14.45 9.34
C LEU A 151 -1.83 -13.90 10.63
N LEU A 152 -1.68 -12.57 10.75
CA LEU A 152 -1.14 -12.01 11.98
C LEU A 152 -2.07 -12.26 13.17
N LEU A 153 -3.36 -11.99 13.02
CA LEU A 153 -4.33 -12.15 14.11
C LEU A 153 -4.46 -13.62 14.54
N ASP A 154 -4.17 -14.56 13.65
CA ASP A 154 -4.09 -15.98 13.97
C ASP A 154 -2.93 -16.31 14.93
N ASN A 155 -1.86 -15.52 14.95
CA ASN A 155 -0.78 -15.70 15.94
C ASN A 155 -1.23 -15.37 17.37
N ILE A 156 -2.34 -14.65 17.59
CA ILE A 156 -2.83 -14.31 18.95
C ILE A 156 -3.10 -15.57 19.79
N TRP A 157 -3.51 -16.65 19.12
CA TRP A 157 -3.97 -17.89 19.76
C TRP A 157 -2.95 -19.03 19.65
N ARG A 158 -1.71 -18.73 19.25
CA ARG A 158 -0.69 -19.73 18.94
C ARG A 158 0.62 -19.40 19.62
N ASP A 159 1.31 -20.45 20.07
CA ASP A 159 2.64 -20.38 20.68
C ASP A 159 3.74 -20.91 19.75
N GLN A 160 3.38 -21.55 18.63
CA GLN A 160 4.31 -22.08 17.62
C GLN A 160 4.11 -21.40 16.26
N PRO A 161 5.16 -21.34 15.42
CA PRO A 161 5.06 -20.85 14.04
C PRO A 161 3.94 -21.53 13.24
N ILE A 162 3.28 -20.75 12.39
CA ILE A 162 2.19 -21.23 11.53
C ILE A 162 2.76 -21.98 10.33
N ASN A 163 2.30 -23.22 10.12
CA ASN A 163 2.57 -23.96 8.89
C ASN A 163 1.79 -23.35 7.71
N LEU A 164 2.45 -22.48 6.95
CA LEU A 164 1.84 -21.68 5.89
C LEU A 164 1.10 -22.49 4.81
N PRO A 165 1.69 -23.55 4.21
CA PRO A 165 0.98 -24.33 3.20
C PRO A 165 -0.37 -24.89 3.69
N VAL A 166 -0.41 -25.39 4.93
CA VAL A 166 -1.65 -25.91 5.53
C VAL A 166 -2.61 -24.77 5.83
N TRP A 167 -2.11 -23.71 6.47
CA TRP A 167 -2.92 -22.55 6.85
C TRP A 167 -3.59 -21.88 5.64
N LEU A 168 -2.87 -21.77 4.52
CA LEU A 168 -3.39 -21.19 3.28
C LEU A 168 -4.49 -22.02 2.62
N ASN A 169 -4.39 -23.35 2.69
CA ASN A 169 -5.47 -24.22 2.21
C ASN A 169 -6.73 -24.04 3.06
N ASP A 170 -6.57 -23.96 4.39
CA ASP A 170 -7.70 -23.73 5.29
C ASP A 170 -8.26 -22.30 5.14
N TYR A 171 -7.40 -21.30 4.90
CA TYR A 171 -7.80 -19.92 4.60
C TYR A 171 -8.66 -19.87 3.33
N ALA A 172 -8.21 -20.48 2.24
CA ALA A 172 -8.96 -20.55 0.99
C ALA A 172 -10.33 -21.22 1.18
N LEU A 173 -10.38 -22.33 1.94
CA LEU A 173 -11.63 -23.01 2.27
C LEU A 173 -12.59 -22.10 3.05
N ARG A 174 -12.13 -21.46 4.12
CA ARG A 174 -12.97 -20.57 4.96
C ARG A 174 -13.47 -19.37 4.17
N ARG A 175 -12.58 -18.75 3.38
CA ARG A 175 -12.88 -17.56 2.59
C ARG A 175 -13.83 -17.85 1.42
N TYR A 176 -13.67 -19.00 0.77
CA TYR A 176 -14.47 -19.35 -0.41
C TYR A 176 -15.71 -20.20 -0.09
N GLY A 177 -15.79 -20.73 1.13
CA GLY A 177 -16.90 -21.58 1.60
C GLY A 177 -16.92 -22.98 0.97
N LYS A 178 -15.91 -23.33 0.16
CA LYS A 178 -15.82 -24.62 -0.53
C LYS A 178 -14.37 -24.97 -0.82
N LYS A 179 -14.01 -26.24 -0.64
CA LYS A 179 -12.71 -26.78 -1.02
C LYS A 179 -12.57 -26.80 -2.53
N ASN A 180 -11.47 -26.28 -3.05
CA ASN A 180 -11.16 -26.29 -4.48
C ASN A 180 -9.65 -26.34 -4.69
N GLN A 181 -9.17 -27.38 -5.37
CA GLN A 181 -7.74 -27.63 -5.55
C GLN A 181 -7.03 -26.52 -6.34
N GLN A 182 -7.72 -25.89 -7.29
CA GLN A 182 -7.15 -24.80 -8.07
C GLN A 182 -6.95 -23.57 -7.19
N ALA A 183 -7.95 -23.20 -6.39
CA ALA A 183 -7.82 -22.13 -5.41
C ALA A 183 -6.68 -22.38 -4.41
N GLU A 184 -6.55 -23.60 -3.87
CA GLU A 184 -5.43 -23.98 -3.00
C GLU A 184 -4.07 -23.77 -3.70
N GLN A 185 -3.92 -24.28 -4.93
CA GLN A 185 -2.70 -24.10 -5.72
C GLN A 185 -2.40 -22.63 -6.01
N ALA A 186 -3.41 -21.82 -6.29
CA ALA A 186 -3.23 -20.38 -6.49
C ALA A 186 -2.63 -19.71 -5.26
N TRP A 187 -3.16 -20.01 -4.07
CA TRP A 187 -2.64 -19.45 -2.81
C TRP A 187 -1.19 -19.86 -2.52
N GLN A 188 -0.78 -21.08 -2.89
CA GLN A 188 0.63 -21.49 -2.79
C GLN A 188 1.55 -20.73 -3.76
N VAL A 189 1.04 -20.27 -4.90
CA VAL A 189 1.81 -19.43 -5.84
C VAL A 189 1.85 -17.99 -5.31
N LEU A 190 0.74 -17.45 -4.83
CA LEU A 190 0.67 -16.11 -4.24
C LEU A 190 1.64 -15.98 -3.05
N SER A 191 1.72 -17.00 -2.19
CA SER A 191 2.62 -17.03 -1.04
C SER A 191 4.10 -16.93 -1.40
N LYS A 192 4.48 -17.39 -2.61
CA LYS A 192 5.86 -17.42 -3.12
C LYS A 192 6.18 -16.26 -4.07
N THR A 193 5.21 -15.40 -4.33
CA THR A 193 5.34 -14.29 -5.29
C THR A 193 5.00 -12.96 -4.61
N VAL A 194 3.76 -12.50 -4.72
CA VAL A 194 3.31 -11.22 -4.15
C VAL A 194 3.44 -11.16 -2.62
N TYR A 195 3.33 -12.30 -1.94
CA TYR A 195 3.46 -12.42 -0.49
C TYR A 195 4.83 -12.91 0.00
N GLU A 196 5.82 -12.96 -0.90
CA GLU A 196 7.26 -13.09 -0.61
C GLU A 196 7.94 -11.73 -0.82
N GLY A 197 7.44 -10.71 -0.12
CA GLY A 197 7.86 -9.32 -0.27
C GLY A 197 9.30 -9.04 0.19
N ALA A 198 9.94 -8.06 -0.45
CA ALA A 198 11.23 -7.52 0.00
C ALA A 198 11.08 -6.63 1.24
N ILE A 199 12.19 -6.27 1.89
CA ILE A 199 12.20 -5.33 3.01
C ILE A 199 12.05 -3.90 2.49
N VAL A 200 10.80 -3.47 2.29
CA VAL A 200 10.41 -2.15 1.76
C VAL A 200 9.21 -1.58 2.52
N SER A 201 9.03 -0.27 2.45
CA SER A 201 7.85 0.42 3.01
C SER A 201 6.67 0.23 2.06
N GLY A 202 5.81 -0.74 2.34
CA GLY A 202 4.68 -1.11 1.47
C GLY A 202 5.08 -1.96 0.27
N GLY A 203 4.09 -2.38 -0.51
CA GLY A 203 4.30 -3.15 -1.73
C GLY A 203 4.66 -2.31 -2.95
N PRO A 204 5.11 -2.95 -4.06
CA PRO A 204 5.39 -2.23 -5.30
C PRO A 204 4.14 -1.56 -5.86
N GLU A 205 4.24 -0.26 -6.18
CA GLU A 205 3.21 0.47 -6.91
C GLU A 205 3.21 0.13 -8.41
N SER A 206 2.13 0.52 -9.08
CA SER A 206 2.02 0.47 -10.54
C SER A 206 2.47 1.79 -11.14
N ILE A 207 3.21 1.77 -12.26
CA ILE A 207 3.60 3.01 -12.93
C ILE A 207 2.39 3.86 -13.36
N ILE A 208 1.21 3.23 -13.53
CA ILE A 208 -0.05 3.93 -13.82
C ILE A 208 -0.33 5.02 -12.79
N THR A 209 -0.04 4.76 -11.51
CA THR A 209 -0.37 5.68 -10.41
C THR A 209 0.64 6.79 -10.21
N GLY A 210 1.82 6.70 -10.84
CA GLY A 210 2.84 7.76 -10.76
C GLY A 210 2.57 8.90 -11.74
N ARG A 211 3.12 10.08 -11.44
CA ARG A 211 3.27 11.14 -12.44
C ARG A 211 4.07 10.62 -13.64
N PRO A 212 3.63 10.87 -14.89
CA PRO A 212 4.24 10.31 -16.08
C PRO A 212 5.74 10.56 -16.21
N THR A 213 6.49 9.52 -16.60
CA THR A 213 7.93 9.59 -16.83
C THR A 213 8.38 8.50 -17.80
N PHE A 214 9.57 8.64 -18.38
CA PHE A 214 10.30 7.57 -19.07
C PHE A 214 11.09 6.64 -18.14
N LYS A 215 11.32 7.04 -16.89
CA LYS A 215 12.04 6.22 -15.90
C LYS A 215 11.15 5.07 -15.40
N PRO A 216 11.73 3.96 -14.90
CA PRO A 216 10.95 2.85 -14.34
C PRO A 216 10.24 3.19 -13.03
N THR A 217 10.65 4.27 -12.36
CA THR A 217 10.11 4.72 -11.07
C THR A 217 10.01 6.25 -11.06
N THR A 218 9.11 6.77 -10.24
CA THR A 218 9.02 8.21 -9.95
C THR A 218 8.78 8.43 -8.45
N VAL A 219 8.68 9.69 -8.04
CA VAL A 219 8.41 10.06 -6.64
C VAL A 219 7.10 9.39 -6.19
N TRP A 220 7.16 8.67 -5.06
CA TRP A 220 6.08 7.83 -4.50
C TRP A 220 5.54 6.71 -5.40
N THR A 221 6.28 6.29 -6.43
CA THR A 221 5.89 5.14 -7.25
C THR A 221 7.09 4.28 -7.59
N ASN A 222 7.21 3.15 -6.90
CA ASN A 222 8.27 2.17 -7.08
C ASN A 222 7.71 0.86 -7.66
N THR A 223 8.06 0.58 -8.91
CA THR A 223 7.57 -0.60 -9.66
C THR A 223 8.39 -1.86 -9.40
N LYS A 224 9.46 -1.79 -8.60
CA LYS A 224 10.39 -2.90 -8.36
C LYS A 224 9.74 -3.99 -7.51
N LYS A 225 9.57 -5.17 -8.11
CA LYS A 225 8.98 -6.35 -7.46
C LYS A 225 10.07 -7.25 -6.86
N ALA A 226 9.71 -7.98 -5.81
CA ALA A 226 10.53 -9.01 -5.19
C ALA A 226 10.41 -10.38 -5.89
N TYR A 227 9.55 -10.47 -6.90
CA TYR A 227 9.24 -11.68 -7.68
C TYR A 227 9.28 -11.35 -9.17
N HIS A 228 9.46 -12.36 -10.03
CA HIS A 228 9.32 -12.17 -11.48
C HIS A 228 7.83 -12.11 -11.86
N PRO A 229 7.36 -11.10 -12.61
CA PRO A 229 5.95 -10.95 -12.94
C PRO A 229 5.26 -12.20 -13.52
N LYS A 230 5.99 -12.99 -14.30
CA LYS A 230 5.47 -14.22 -14.92
C LYS A 230 5.19 -15.34 -13.92
N ASP A 231 5.88 -15.36 -12.78
CA ASP A 231 5.69 -16.36 -11.74
C ASP A 231 4.31 -16.23 -11.07
N LEU A 232 3.63 -15.08 -11.25
CA LEU A 232 2.27 -14.85 -10.77
C LEU A 232 1.19 -15.46 -11.69
N LEU A 233 1.52 -15.73 -12.96
CA LEU A 233 0.55 -16.23 -13.95
C LEU A 233 -0.12 -17.55 -13.55
N PRO A 234 0.58 -18.55 -12.96
CA PRO A 234 -0.07 -19.76 -12.48
C PRO A 234 -1.14 -19.51 -11.41
N ALA A 235 -0.99 -18.49 -10.56
CA ALA A 235 -2.04 -18.12 -9.61
C ALA A 235 -3.29 -17.61 -10.34
N TRP A 236 -3.09 -16.79 -11.37
CA TRP A 236 -4.17 -16.26 -12.20
C TRP A 236 -4.87 -17.36 -13.01
N ASP A 237 -4.11 -18.31 -13.57
CA ASP A 237 -4.63 -19.50 -14.27
C ASP A 237 -5.53 -20.34 -13.37
N ASN A 238 -5.03 -20.65 -12.17
CA ASN A 238 -5.72 -21.47 -11.20
C ASN A 238 -6.99 -20.79 -10.66
N LEU A 239 -6.92 -19.50 -10.27
CA LEU A 239 -8.11 -18.76 -9.85
C LEU A 239 -9.12 -18.66 -10.98
N THR A 240 -8.70 -18.37 -12.21
CA THR A 240 -9.61 -18.31 -13.37
C THR A 240 -10.30 -19.64 -13.61
N THR A 241 -9.59 -20.76 -13.46
CA THR A 241 -10.14 -22.12 -13.58
C THR A 241 -11.16 -22.42 -12.47
N ALA A 242 -10.87 -22.01 -11.24
CA ALA A 242 -11.76 -22.19 -10.08
C ALA A 242 -13.11 -21.44 -10.22
N SER A 243 -13.23 -20.49 -11.16
CA SER A 243 -14.43 -19.67 -11.36
C SER A 243 -15.69 -20.47 -11.64
N ASN A 244 -15.56 -21.66 -12.22
CA ASN A 244 -16.71 -22.51 -12.50
C ASN A 244 -17.44 -22.93 -11.22
N GLU A 245 -16.71 -23.09 -10.13
CA GLU A 245 -17.22 -23.58 -8.84
C GLU A 245 -17.34 -22.49 -7.77
N LEU A 246 -16.45 -21.50 -7.78
CA LEU A 246 -16.34 -20.51 -6.69
C LEU A 246 -16.98 -19.16 -7.00
N LYS A 247 -17.51 -18.94 -8.21
CA LYS A 247 -18.06 -17.64 -8.67
C LYS A 247 -19.11 -16.99 -7.77
N SER A 248 -19.79 -17.73 -6.90
CA SER A 248 -20.79 -17.17 -5.98
C SER A 248 -20.22 -16.67 -4.66
N SER A 249 -18.97 -17.01 -4.32
CA SER A 249 -18.31 -16.49 -3.12
C SER A 249 -17.80 -15.07 -3.36
N GLU A 250 -18.20 -14.15 -2.50
CA GLU A 250 -17.74 -12.76 -2.53
C GLU A 250 -16.22 -12.66 -2.31
N GLY A 251 -15.67 -13.41 -1.36
CA GLY A 251 -14.23 -13.46 -1.10
C GLY A 251 -13.45 -13.92 -2.34
N TYR A 252 -13.98 -14.91 -3.07
CA TYR A 252 -13.39 -15.36 -4.33
C TYR A 252 -13.50 -14.30 -5.45
N GLN A 253 -14.64 -13.62 -5.56
CA GLN A 253 -14.82 -12.55 -6.54
C GLN A 253 -13.81 -11.41 -6.32
N TYR A 254 -13.61 -10.99 -5.07
CA TYR A 254 -12.60 -10.00 -4.71
C TYR A 254 -11.20 -10.46 -5.14
N ASP A 255 -10.78 -11.66 -4.72
CA ASP A 255 -9.42 -12.15 -4.95
C ASP A 255 -9.13 -12.36 -6.45
N LEU A 256 -10.11 -12.86 -7.21
CA LEU A 256 -9.97 -13.00 -8.66
C LEU A 256 -9.80 -11.63 -9.34
N VAL A 257 -10.56 -10.61 -8.91
CA VAL A 257 -10.43 -9.24 -9.42
C VAL A 257 -9.07 -8.66 -9.04
N ASP A 258 -8.61 -8.81 -7.81
CA ASP A 258 -7.36 -8.24 -7.32
C ASP A 258 -6.13 -8.90 -7.96
N VAL A 259 -6.12 -10.23 -8.12
CA VAL A 259 -5.04 -10.93 -8.84
C VAL A 259 -5.03 -10.53 -10.32
N THR A 260 -6.19 -10.43 -10.95
CA THR A 260 -6.29 -9.97 -12.35
C THR A 260 -5.74 -8.53 -12.49
N ARG A 261 -6.13 -7.64 -11.57
CA ARG A 261 -5.59 -6.27 -11.49
C ARG A 261 -4.08 -6.28 -11.34
N GLN A 262 -3.55 -7.07 -10.40
CA GLN A 262 -2.10 -7.12 -10.14
C GLN A 262 -1.32 -7.56 -11.38
N VAL A 263 -1.75 -8.63 -12.06
CA VAL A 263 -1.11 -9.12 -13.29
C VAL A 263 -1.14 -8.05 -14.38
N MET A 264 -2.29 -7.40 -14.58
CA MET A 264 -2.42 -6.33 -15.57
C MET A 264 -1.57 -5.10 -15.24
N THR A 265 -1.45 -4.72 -13.97
CA THR A 265 -0.54 -3.63 -13.58
C THR A 265 0.93 -3.99 -13.75
N ASN A 266 1.31 -5.25 -13.53
CA ASN A 266 2.66 -5.71 -13.84
C ASN A 266 2.95 -5.58 -15.34
N TYR A 267 1.97 -5.87 -16.19
CA TYR A 267 2.09 -5.68 -17.64
C TYR A 267 2.17 -4.20 -18.04
N ALA A 268 1.43 -3.32 -17.36
CA ALA A 268 1.51 -1.89 -17.59
C ALA A 268 2.93 -1.34 -17.35
N ASP A 269 3.63 -1.83 -16.33
CA ASP A 269 5.03 -1.47 -16.08
C ASP A 269 5.94 -1.90 -17.24
N THR A 270 5.73 -3.09 -17.82
CA THR A 270 6.47 -3.54 -19.01
C THR A 270 6.19 -2.65 -20.21
N LEU A 271 4.92 -2.32 -20.48
CA LEU A 271 4.55 -1.43 -21.58
C LEU A 271 5.18 -0.05 -21.45
N GLN A 272 5.28 0.46 -20.21
CA GLN A 272 5.93 1.74 -19.95
C GLN A 272 7.42 1.72 -20.28
N GLN A 273 8.12 0.67 -19.88
CA GLN A 273 9.53 0.52 -20.26
C GLN A 273 9.71 0.28 -21.77
N ASN A 274 8.76 -0.39 -22.43
CA ASN A 274 8.80 -0.58 -23.88
C ASN A 274 8.62 0.74 -24.65
N PHE A 275 7.66 1.59 -24.28
CA PHE A 275 7.55 2.90 -24.95
C PHE A 275 8.73 3.82 -24.61
N ALA A 276 9.29 3.75 -23.40
CA ALA A 276 10.48 4.52 -23.05
C ALA A 276 11.69 4.11 -23.89
N ALA A 277 11.91 2.81 -24.06
CA ALA A 277 12.97 2.28 -24.92
C ALA A 277 12.76 2.62 -26.40
N ALA A 278 11.52 2.57 -26.90
CA ALA A 278 11.20 2.97 -28.27
C ALA A 278 11.47 4.45 -28.51
N TYR A 279 11.06 5.32 -27.58
CA TYR A 279 11.34 6.75 -27.63
C TYR A 279 12.85 7.02 -27.65
N ALA A 280 13.63 6.37 -26.78
CA ALA A 280 15.09 6.51 -26.74
C ALA A 280 15.80 6.08 -28.04
N LYS A 281 15.18 5.18 -28.81
CA LYS A 281 15.67 4.71 -30.12
C LYS A 281 15.14 5.54 -31.30
N ASN A 282 14.38 6.61 -31.04
CA ASN A 282 13.65 7.39 -32.04
C ASN A 282 12.65 6.57 -32.87
N ASP A 283 12.19 5.42 -32.35
CA ASP A 283 11.14 4.62 -32.95
C ASP A 283 9.78 5.13 -32.47
N TYR A 284 9.35 6.25 -33.04
CA TYR A 284 8.11 6.93 -32.64
C TYR A 284 6.84 6.15 -33.00
N ALA A 285 6.93 5.24 -33.98
CA ALA A 285 5.83 4.34 -34.30
C ALA A 285 5.64 3.30 -33.17
N ALA A 286 6.72 2.66 -32.73
CA ALA A 286 6.66 1.72 -31.60
C ALA A 286 6.34 2.42 -30.28
N PHE A 287 6.81 3.66 -30.07
CA PHE A 287 6.42 4.48 -28.91
C PHE A 287 4.90 4.66 -28.86
N ASN A 288 4.30 5.17 -29.94
CA ASN A 288 2.85 5.42 -29.99
C ASN A 288 2.04 4.11 -29.86
N ALA A 289 2.48 3.02 -30.50
CA ALA A 289 1.82 1.73 -30.38
C ALA A 289 1.81 1.20 -28.93
N ASN A 290 2.94 1.30 -28.22
CA ASN A 290 3.02 0.89 -26.82
C ASN A 290 2.25 1.84 -25.89
N ALA A 291 2.26 3.15 -26.16
CA ALA A 291 1.45 4.13 -25.43
C ALA A 291 -0.06 3.85 -25.57
N THR A 292 -0.54 3.51 -26.77
CA THR A 292 -1.94 3.12 -27.00
C THR A 292 -2.29 1.83 -26.23
N LYS A 293 -1.43 0.82 -26.27
CA LYS A 293 -1.62 -0.41 -25.48
C LYS A 293 -1.69 -0.12 -23.98
N PHE A 294 -0.80 0.73 -23.48
CA PHE A 294 -0.75 1.15 -22.08
C PHE A 294 -2.06 1.83 -21.66
N LEU A 295 -2.56 2.79 -22.45
CA LEU A 295 -3.83 3.45 -22.18
C LEU A 295 -5.02 2.47 -22.23
N SER A 296 -5.01 1.48 -23.13
CA SER A 296 -6.04 0.44 -23.17
C SER A 296 -6.02 -0.47 -21.95
N VAL A 297 -4.84 -0.76 -21.37
CA VAL A 297 -4.76 -1.49 -20.10
C VAL A 297 -5.41 -0.70 -18.97
N ILE A 298 -5.27 0.64 -18.94
CA ILE A 298 -5.92 1.48 -17.92
C ILE A 298 -7.46 1.45 -18.08
N ASP A 299 -7.98 1.49 -19.32
CA ASP A 299 -9.41 1.36 -19.58
C ASP A 299 -9.97 0.02 -19.08
N ASP A 300 -9.29 -1.07 -19.44
CA ASP A 300 -9.69 -2.42 -19.07
C ASP A 300 -9.60 -2.65 -17.56
N LEU A 301 -8.57 -2.12 -16.90
CA LEU A 301 -8.46 -2.09 -15.44
C LEU A 301 -9.62 -1.32 -14.82
N ASN A 302 -9.98 -0.14 -15.36
CA ASN A 302 -11.10 0.64 -14.85
C ASN A 302 -12.41 -0.15 -14.95
N THR A 303 -12.67 -0.82 -16.08
CA THR A 303 -13.85 -1.68 -16.26
C THR A 303 -13.84 -2.88 -15.31
N LEU A 304 -12.71 -3.56 -15.15
CA LEU A 304 -12.57 -4.68 -14.21
C LEU A 304 -12.87 -4.22 -12.78
N LEU A 305 -12.23 -3.15 -12.31
CA LEU A 305 -12.34 -2.68 -10.94
C LEU A 305 -13.72 -2.08 -10.64
N ALA A 306 -14.43 -1.57 -11.65
CA ALA A 306 -15.80 -1.09 -11.50
C ALA A 306 -16.78 -2.20 -11.11
N SER A 307 -16.40 -3.47 -11.28
CA SER A 307 -17.26 -4.63 -11.04
C SER A 307 -17.28 -5.13 -9.59
N HIS A 308 -16.49 -4.53 -8.69
CA HIS A 308 -16.43 -4.92 -7.30
C HIS A 308 -16.43 -3.69 -6.38
N LYS A 309 -17.20 -3.77 -5.27
CA LYS A 309 -17.53 -2.62 -4.41
C LYS A 309 -16.32 -1.98 -3.72
N ASP A 310 -15.26 -2.74 -3.52
CA ASP A 310 -14.06 -2.33 -2.77
C ASP A 310 -13.05 -1.55 -3.61
N PHE A 311 -13.29 -1.40 -4.92
CA PHE A 311 -12.40 -0.67 -5.83
C PHE A 311 -13.07 0.55 -6.48
N LEU A 312 -14.03 1.19 -5.80
CA LEU A 312 -14.85 2.27 -6.36
C LEU A 312 -14.51 3.65 -5.76
N LEU A 313 -14.04 4.58 -6.60
CA LEU A 313 -13.89 5.98 -6.19
C LEU A 313 -15.21 6.61 -5.74
N GLY A 314 -16.31 6.27 -6.43
CA GLY A 314 -17.63 6.82 -6.10
C GLY A 314 -18.11 6.47 -4.70
N LYS A 315 -17.71 5.31 -4.16
CA LYS A 315 -17.96 4.97 -2.77
C LYS A 315 -17.17 5.89 -1.83
N TRP A 316 -15.86 6.04 -2.03
CA TRP A 316 -15.01 6.92 -1.22
C TRP A 316 -15.53 8.36 -1.18
N LEU A 317 -15.79 8.97 -2.34
CA LEU A 317 -16.29 10.35 -2.42
C LEU A 317 -17.72 10.47 -1.90
N GLY A 318 -18.58 9.48 -2.18
CA GLY A 318 -19.94 9.43 -1.66
C GLY A 318 -19.97 9.34 -0.14
N ASP A 319 -19.06 8.57 0.46
CA ASP A 319 -18.93 8.43 1.92
C ASP A 319 -18.48 9.75 2.54
N ALA A 320 -17.50 10.44 1.93
CA ALA A 320 -17.05 11.77 2.36
C ALA A 320 -18.18 12.81 2.35
N ARG A 321 -18.94 12.89 1.24
CA ARG A 321 -20.09 13.81 1.14
C ARG A 321 -21.20 13.47 2.14
N ARG A 322 -21.37 12.22 2.56
CA ARG A 322 -22.41 11.87 3.55
C ARG A 322 -22.09 12.36 4.95
N MET A 323 -20.84 12.72 5.24
CA MET A 323 -20.46 13.29 6.54
C MET A 323 -20.84 14.76 6.69
N GLY A 324 -21.06 15.50 5.60
CA GLY A 324 -21.39 16.93 5.64
C GLY A 324 -22.90 17.20 5.77
N TYR A 325 -23.28 18.23 6.54
CA TYR A 325 -24.69 18.62 6.71
C TYR A 325 -25.15 19.60 5.63
N THR A 326 -24.33 20.60 5.33
CA THR A 326 -24.56 21.64 4.30
C THR A 326 -23.85 21.32 2.98
N THR A 327 -24.26 21.95 1.87
CA THR A 327 -23.57 21.77 0.58
C THR A 327 -22.08 22.12 0.68
N ASP A 328 -21.74 23.23 1.34
CA ASP A 328 -20.35 23.67 1.51
C ASP A 328 -19.50 22.65 2.28
N GLU A 329 -20.05 22.05 3.35
CA GLU A 329 -19.36 20.97 4.07
C GLU A 329 -19.16 19.72 3.21
N LYS A 330 -20.17 19.35 2.41
CA LYS A 330 -20.07 18.19 1.52
C LYS A 330 -19.01 18.39 0.45
N ASP A 331 -18.96 19.59 -0.13
CA ASP A 331 -17.99 19.97 -1.14
C ASP A 331 -16.57 20.05 -0.53
N LEU A 332 -16.43 20.55 0.70
CA LEU A 332 -15.17 20.52 1.44
C LEU A 332 -14.70 19.10 1.74
N TYR A 333 -15.59 18.21 2.19
CA TYR A 333 -15.22 16.83 2.48
C TYR A 333 -14.89 16.04 1.21
N GLU A 334 -15.59 16.27 0.10
CA GLU A 334 -15.20 15.71 -1.20
C GLU A 334 -13.82 16.19 -1.63
N LYS A 335 -13.54 17.50 -1.52
CA LYS A 335 -12.22 18.06 -1.81
C LYS A 335 -11.12 17.41 -0.96
N ASN A 336 -11.34 17.27 0.35
CA ASN A 336 -10.40 16.58 1.24
C ASN A 336 -10.18 15.13 0.82
N ALA A 337 -11.27 14.42 0.49
CA ALA A 337 -11.22 13.02 0.06
C ALA A 337 -10.46 12.84 -1.26
N ARG A 338 -10.65 13.74 -2.24
CA ARG A 338 -9.89 13.77 -3.50
C ARG A 338 -8.42 14.09 -3.26
N ASN A 339 -8.16 15.10 -2.45
CA ASN A 339 -6.80 15.56 -2.19
C ASN A 339 -5.97 14.48 -1.49
N LEU A 340 -6.53 13.84 -0.47
CA LEU A 340 -5.84 12.82 0.33
C LEU A 340 -5.26 11.69 -0.54
N ILE A 341 -5.99 11.24 -1.55
CA ILE A 341 -5.59 10.13 -2.44
C ILE A 341 -4.84 10.58 -3.70
N THR A 342 -4.54 11.87 -3.83
CA THR A 342 -3.80 12.46 -4.96
C THR A 342 -2.66 13.34 -4.48
N LEU A 343 -2.85 14.66 -4.36
CA LEU A 343 -1.78 15.62 -4.08
C LEU A 343 -1.37 15.66 -2.60
N TRP A 344 -2.22 15.17 -1.70
CA TRP A 344 -2.05 15.09 -0.24
C TRP A 344 -1.97 16.45 0.48
N GLY A 345 -1.40 17.47 -0.17
CA GLY A 345 -1.33 18.85 0.25
C GLY A 345 -1.79 19.78 -0.88
N ASP A 346 -1.09 20.89 -1.11
CA ASP A 346 -1.35 21.73 -2.28
C ASP A 346 -0.73 21.14 -3.56
N LYS A 347 -0.86 21.86 -4.69
CA LYS A 347 -0.30 21.46 -5.99
C LYS A 347 1.21 21.22 -6.00
N ASN A 348 1.94 21.81 -5.06
CA ASN A 348 3.40 21.72 -4.91
C ASN A 348 3.81 20.72 -3.83
N SER A 349 2.85 20.04 -3.19
CA SER A 349 3.11 19.04 -2.17
C SER A 349 4.15 18.02 -2.64
N PRO A 350 5.19 17.75 -1.83
CA PRO A 350 6.14 16.71 -2.14
C PRO A 350 5.52 15.32 -1.97
N LEU A 351 4.34 15.19 -1.33
CA LEU A 351 3.65 13.94 -1.01
C LEU A 351 2.60 13.53 -2.06
N HIS A 352 2.67 14.10 -3.26
CA HIS A 352 1.79 13.71 -4.36
C HIS A 352 1.89 12.21 -4.66
N ASP A 353 0.74 11.57 -4.90
CA ASP A 353 0.59 10.13 -5.12
C ASP A 353 1.00 9.22 -3.93
N TYR A 354 1.37 9.76 -2.74
CA TYR A 354 1.73 8.97 -1.55
C TYR A 354 0.65 7.93 -1.21
N ALA A 355 -0.61 8.36 -1.21
CA ALA A 355 -1.77 7.55 -0.90
C ALA A 355 -2.56 7.17 -2.16
N CYS A 356 -1.85 6.81 -3.24
CA CYS A 356 -2.47 6.44 -4.51
C CYS A 356 -3.42 5.24 -4.40
N LYS A 357 -4.39 5.17 -5.31
CA LYS A 357 -5.42 4.11 -5.32
C LYS A 357 -5.62 3.55 -6.70
N GLN A 358 -5.69 2.24 -6.83
CA GLN A 358 -6.14 1.59 -8.07
C GLN A 358 -7.65 1.38 -7.98
N TRP A 359 -8.42 2.45 -8.21
CA TRP A 359 -9.88 2.44 -8.17
C TRP A 359 -10.49 2.78 -9.53
N ALA A 360 -11.64 2.18 -9.83
CA ALA A 360 -12.48 2.63 -10.93
C ALA A 360 -12.96 4.07 -10.67
N GLY A 361 -13.02 4.87 -11.72
CA GLY A 361 -13.16 6.33 -11.64
C GLY A 361 -11.80 7.01 -11.60
N MET A 362 -10.94 6.68 -10.62
CA MET A 362 -9.57 7.22 -10.53
C MET A 362 -8.75 6.87 -11.78
N LEU A 363 -8.76 5.61 -12.21
CA LEU A 363 -8.03 5.14 -13.38
C LEU A 363 -8.45 5.90 -14.65
N SER A 364 -9.75 6.01 -14.90
CA SER A 364 -10.28 6.67 -16.10
C SER A 364 -10.19 8.19 -16.07
N ASN A 365 -10.23 8.82 -14.90
CA ASN A 365 -10.45 10.27 -14.78
C ASN A 365 -9.29 11.05 -14.15
N PHE A 366 -8.39 10.38 -13.43
CA PHE A 366 -7.15 10.99 -12.91
C PHE A 366 -5.93 10.42 -13.62
N TYR A 367 -5.69 9.10 -13.51
CA TYR A 367 -4.45 8.50 -14.00
C TYR A 367 -4.32 8.46 -15.53
N LYS A 368 -5.33 7.95 -16.25
CA LYS A 368 -5.30 7.90 -17.72
C LYS A 368 -5.14 9.29 -18.35
N PRO A 369 -5.90 10.33 -17.93
CA PRO A 369 -5.71 11.67 -18.49
C PRO A 369 -4.31 12.27 -18.25
N ARG A 370 -3.66 12.00 -17.10
CA ARG A 370 -2.27 12.42 -16.88
C ARG A 370 -1.33 11.82 -17.94
N TRP A 371 -1.44 10.52 -18.17
CA TRP A 371 -0.63 9.84 -19.18
C TRP A 371 -0.95 10.29 -20.61
N GLN A 372 -2.21 10.56 -20.94
CA GLN A 372 -2.60 11.12 -22.23
C GLN A 372 -1.99 12.51 -22.48
N GLN A 373 -2.00 13.37 -21.45
CA GLN A 373 -1.35 14.68 -21.52
C GLN A 373 0.16 14.55 -21.73
N PHE A 374 0.81 13.61 -21.05
CA PHE A 374 2.23 13.33 -21.26
C PHE A 374 2.53 12.86 -22.68
N PHE A 375 1.78 11.87 -23.21
CA PHE A 375 2.00 11.40 -24.58
C PHE A 375 1.73 12.49 -25.62
N SER A 376 0.75 13.36 -25.38
CA SER A 376 0.46 14.51 -26.23
C SER A 376 1.61 15.52 -26.21
N TYR A 377 2.16 15.81 -25.02
CA TYR A 377 3.34 16.65 -24.85
C TYR A 377 4.55 16.06 -25.56
N VAL A 378 4.85 14.78 -25.37
CA VAL A 378 5.95 14.09 -26.04
C VAL A 378 5.82 14.16 -27.56
N ASN A 379 4.63 13.87 -28.10
CA ASN A 379 4.39 13.93 -29.55
C ASN A 379 4.55 15.35 -30.11
N LEU A 380 4.16 16.38 -29.36
CA LEU A 380 4.41 17.78 -29.74
C LEU A 380 5.90 18.10 -29.78
N GLN A 381 6.69 17.63 -28.80
CA GLN A 381 8.15 17.81 -28.80
C GLN A 381 8.80 17.08 -29.99
N ILE A 382 8.35 15.86 -30.31
CA ILE A 382 8.81 15.11 -31.49
C ILE A 382 8.55 15.90 -32.78
N GLN A 383 7.33 16.42 -32.96
CA GLN A 383 6.95 17.22 -34.15
C GLN A 383 7.81 18.49 -34.28
N ASN A 384 8.08 19.16 -33.14
CA ASN A 384 8.89 20.36 -33.09
C ASN A 384 10.40 20.10 -33.11
N LYS A 385 10.83 18.82 -33.14
CA LYS A 385 12.23 18.38 -33.04
C LYS A 385 12.93 18.95 -31.81
N GLN A 386 12.22 19.00 -30.69
CA GLN A 386 12.71 19.45 -29.40
C GLN A 386 12.86 18.26 -28.44
N PRO A 387 13.81 18.30 -27.50
CA PRO A 387 13.88 17.30 -26.45
C PRO A 387 12.67 17.41 -25.51
N VAL A 388 12.23 16.28 -24.95
CA VAL A 388 11.19 16.26 -23.91
C VAL A 388 11.77 16.78 -22.60
N ASP A 389 11.16 17.84 -22.06
CA ASP A 389 11.45 18.36 -20.73
C ASP A 389 10.40 17.84 -19.72
N GLU A 390 10.72 16.72 -19.07
CA GLU A 390 9.85 16.12 -18.04
C GLU A 390 9.62 17.06 -16.85
N LYS A 391 10.55 17.97 -16.55
CA LYS A 391 10.40 18.94 -15.46
C LYS A 391 9.38 20.00 -15.85
N ALA A 392 9.46 20.54 -17.07
CA ALA A 392 8.47 21.50 -17.56
C ALA A 392 7.07 20.88 -17.62
N PHE A 393 6.94 19.64 -18.09
CA PHE A 393 5.67 18.90 -18.03
C PHE A 393 5.19 18.73 -16.58
N GLY A 394 6.10 18.36 -15.67
CA GLY A 394 5.81 18.22 -14.25
C GLY A 394 5.30 19.50 -13.60
N GLU A 395 5.77 20.67 -13.99
CA GLU A 395 5.21 21.95 -13.51
C GLU A 395 3.81 22.23 -14.07
N GLN A 396 3.55 21.86 -15.33
CA GLN A 396 2.24 22.06 -15.96
C GLN A 396 1.17 21.12 -15.39
N ILE A 397 1.50 19.84 -15.20
CA ILE A 397 0.51 18.84 -14.80
C ILE A 397 -0.04 19.09 -13.38
N LYS A 398 0.75 19.72 -12.50
CA LYS A 398 0.34 20.08 -11.13
C LYS A 398 -0.93 20.94 -11.10
N ASP A 399 -1.06 21.89 -12.01
CA ASP A 399 -2.23 22.77 -12.07
C ASP A 399 -3.47 21.99 -12.50
N TRP A 400 -3.32 21.06 -13.45
CA TRP A 400 -4.41 20.18 -13.86
C TRP A 400 -4.84 19.23 -12.71
N GLU A 401 -3.87 18.62 -12.01
CA GLU A 401 -4.14 17.75 -10.87
C GLU A 401 -4.85 18.51 -9.75
N TRP A 402 -4.47 19.76 -9.49
CA TRP A 402 -5.12 20.60 -8.50
C TRP A 402 -6.55 20.97 -8.91
N ASN A 403 -6.78 21.24 -10.19
CA ASN A 403 -8.14 21.47 -10.68
C ASN A 403 -9.01 20.23 -10.45
N TRP A 404 -8.50 19.03 -10.74
CA TRP A 404 -9.20 17.77 -10.48
C TRP A 404 -9.61 17.60 -9.01
N VAL A 405 -8.75 18.00 -8.06
CA VAL A 405 -9.07 17.99 -6.62
C VAL A 405 -10.26 18.89 -6.27
N ASN A 406 -10.46 19.98 -7.02
CA ASN A 406 -11.52 20.96 -6.79
C ASN A 406 -12.77 20.73 -7.68
N GLU A 407 -12.81 19.64 -8.45
CA GLU A 407 -13.98 19.26 -9.25
C GLU A 407 -15.04 18.50 -8.44
N HIS A 408 -16.26 18.45 -8.97
CA HIS A 408 -17.42 17.75 -8.38
C HIS A 408 -17.96 16.65 -9.29
N THR A 409 -17.13 16.10 -10.18
CA THR A 409 -17.54 15.00 -11.08
C THR A 409 -17.94 13.78 -10.24
N THR A 410 -19.15 13.26 -10.44
CA THR A 410 -19.66 12.11 -9.71
C THR A 410 -19.26 10.79 -10.36
N PHE A 411 -19.10 9.75 -9.54
CA PHE A 411 -18.74 8.41 -9.98
C PHE A 411 -19.70 7.36 -9.40
N PRO A 412 -19.90 6.22 -10.07
CA PRO A 412 -20.72 5.13 -9.53
C PRO A 412 -20.20 4.66 -8.16
N ALA A 413 -21.10 4.60 -7.18
CA ALA A 413 -20.83 4.05 -5.85
C ALA A 413 -21.29 2.58 -5.71
N GLN A 414 -21.88 2.02 -6.77
CA GLN A 414 -22.32 0.64 -6.85
C GLN A 414 -21.57 -0.08 -7.98
N PRO A 415 -21.29 -1.38 -7.84
CA PRO A 415 -20.60 -2.15 -8.87
C PRO A 415 -21.37 -2.19 -10.20
N ILE A 416 -20.62 -2.21 -11.30
CA ILE A 416 -21.16 -2.33 -12.66
C ILE A 416 -20.51 -3.55 -13.33
N GLY A 417 -21.34 -4.46 -13.83
CA GLY A 417 -20.89 -5.70 -14.49
C GLY A 417 -20.72 -6.86 -13.52
N ASN A 418 -20.29 -8.01 -14.05
CA ASN A 418 -20.03 -9.21 -13.26
C ASN A 418 -18.51 -9.40 -13.08
N PRO A 419 -18.00 -9.45 -11.84
CA PRO A 419 -16.55 -9.49 -11.59
C PRO A 419 -15.88 -10.72 -12.18
N VAL A 420 -16.54 -11.87 -12.14
CA VAL A 420 -15.99 -13.13 -12.68
C VAL A 420 -15.93 -13.10 -14.21
N LEU A 421 -17.00 -12.64 -14.87
CA LEU A 421 -17.01 -12.56 -16.33
C LEU A 421 -15.99 -11.55 -16.86
N LEU A 422 -15.87 -10.40 -16.20
CA LEU A 422 -14.89 -9.39 -16.58
C LEU A 422 -13.46 -9.87 -16.33
N ALA A 423 -13.17 -10.50 -15.19
CA ALA A 423 -11.86 -11.09 -14.94
C ALA A 423 -11.49 -12.16 -15.98
N LYS A 424 -12.44 -13.04 -16.36
CA LYS A 424 -12.23 -14.02 -17.44
C LYS A 424 -12.01 -13.36 -18.80
N SER A 425 -12.67 -12.24 -19.08
CA SER A 425 -12.44 -11.46 -20.31
C SER A 425 -11.04 -10.87 -20.33
N MET A 426 -10.56 -10.33 -19.20
CA MET A 426 -9.18 -9.82 -19.09
C MET A 426 -8.17 -10.95 -19.24
N TYR A 427 -8.43 -12.10 -18.61
CA TYR A 427 -7.62 -13.31 -18.78
C TYR A 427 -7.51 -13.71 -20.26
N ALA A 428 -8.64 -13.84 -20.96
CA ALA A 428 -8.65 -14.18 -22.38
C ALA A 428 -7.91 -13.17 -23.26
N LYS A 429 -7.96 -11.87 -22.92
CA LYS A 429 -7.30 -10.81 -23.68
C LYS A 429 -5.79 -10.74 -23.44
N TYR A 430 -5.34 -10.89 -22.20
CA TYR A 430 -3.97 -10.55 -21.81
C TYR A 430 -3.08 -11.74 -21.46
N ARG A 431 -3.63 -12.91 -21.12
CA ARG A 431 -2.83 -14.02 -20.58
C ARG A 431 -1.73 -14.51 -21.52
N SER A 432 -2.03 -14.73 -22.80
CA SER A 432 -1.04 -15.14 -23.81
C SER A 432 -0.06 -14.01 -24.14
N ILE A 433 -0.57 -12.78 -24.25
CA ILE A 433 0.25 -11.59 -24.51
C ILE A 433 1.36 -11.45 -23.46
N ILE A 434 1.05 -11.66 -22.18
CA ILE A 434 2.01 -11.51 -21.09
C ILE A 434 3.00 -12.67 -21.03
N GLU A 435 2.58 -13.87 -21.38
CA GLU A 435 3.44 -15.07 -21.46
C GLU A 435 4.52 -14.92 -22.53
N ASP A 436 4.14 -14.39 -23.68
CA ASP A 436 5.00 -14.20 -24.86
C ASP A 436 5.98 -13.01 -24.73
N LEU A 437 5.88 -12.22 -23.65
CA LEU A 437 6.85 -11.15 -23.39
C LEU A 437 8.26 -11.74 -23.18
N PRO A 438 9.34 -11.05 -23.55
CA PRO A 438 10.70 -11.54 -23.33
C PRO A 438 11.07 -11.65 -21.84
#